data_AF-A0A2N3ED13-F1
#
_entry.id   AF-A0A2N3ED13-F1
#
_cell.length_a   1.000
_cell.length_b   1.000
_cell.length_c   1.000
_cell.angle_alpha   90.00
_cell.angle_beta   90.00
_cell.angle_gamma   90.00
#
_symmetry.space_group_name_H-M   'P 1'
#
loop_
_entity.id
_entity.type
_entity.pdbx_description
1 polymer ?
#
loop_
_entity_poly.entity_id
_entity_poly.type
_entity_poly.pdbx_seq_one_letter_code
_entity_poly.pdbx_strand_id
1 'polypeptide(L)'
;MVFANQDHLNLSDEELETFLVQMAIPWYINFYVSWHECPNALWITYQDVATDSKDTIKKILRHVGRQDIRDDEIETALKNRNSSADRMNVGSPGRGHMLSSENKTLIRQYCSAYPSIDFSLIGVD
;
A
#
# COMPACT_ATOMS: atom_id res chain seq x y z
N MET A 1 -9.02 8.36 -8.08
CA MET A 1 -9.88 7.28 -8.62
C MET A 1 -9.92 7.44 -10.13
N VAL A 2 -9.68 6.36 -10.89
CA VAL A 2 -9.68 6.37 -12.36
C VAL A 2 -10.94 5.69 -12.89
N PHE A 3 -11.46 6.18 -14.01
CA PHE A 3 -12.51 5.49 -14.76
C PHE A 3 -11.88 4.47 -15.71
N ALA A 4 -12.25 3.19 -15.56
CA ALA A 4 -11.83 2.11 -16.46
C ALA A 4 -13.08 1.37 -16.96
N ASN A 5 -13.04 0.93 -18.22
CA ASN A 5 -14.14 0.21 -18.89
C ASN A 5 -13.59 -1.06 -19.58
N GLN A 6 -14.42 -1.70 -20.41
CA GLN A 6 -14.04 -2.92 -21.15
C GLN A 6 -12.81 -2.74 -22.06
N ASP A 7 -12.58 -1.55 -22.61
CA ASP A 7 -11.44 -1.29 -23.49
C ASP A 7 -10.12 -1.47 -22.75
N HIS A 8 -10.08 -1.12 -21.47
CA HIS A 8 -8.89 -1.24 -20.63
C HIS A 8 -8.60 -2.68 -20.22
N LEU A 9 -9.60 -3.57 -20.28
CA LEU A 9 -9.40 -5.01 -20.01
C LEU A 9 -8.72 -5.73 -21.18
N ASN A 10 -8.73 -5.12 -22.37
CA ASN A 10 -8.12 -5.68 -23.57
C ASN A 10 -6.70 -5.14 -23.82
N LEU A 11 -6.22 -4.22 -22.99
CA LEU A 11 -4.85 -3.72 -23.06
C LEU A 11 -3.85 -4.83 -22.70
N SER A 12 -2.66 -4.76 -23.29
CA SER A 12 -1.54 -5.54 -22.77
C SER A 12 -1.19 -5.08 -21.34
N ASP A 13 -0.51 -5.94 -20.57
CA ASP A 13 -0.10 -5.61 -19.20
C ASP A 13 0.70 -4.30 -19.15
N GLU A 14 1.62 -4.08 -20.10
CA GLU A 14 2.45 -2.86 -20.17
C GLU A 14 1.63 -1.59 -20.46
N GLU A 15 0.65 -1.67 -21.37
CA GLU A 15 -0.23 -0.55 -21.68
C GLU A 15 -1.16 -0.24 -20.51
N LEU A 16 -1.69 -1.28 -19.85
CA LEU A 16 -2.53 -1.13 -18.68
C LEU A 16 -1.74 -0.53 -17.50
N GLU A 17 -0.52 -0.98 -17.27
CA GLU A 17 0.39 -0.40 -16.28
C GLU A 17 0.63 1.08 -16.56
N THR A 18 0.94 1.43 -17.82
CA THR A 18 1.17 2.82 -18.23
C THR A 18 -0.07 3.69 -18.01
N PHE A 19 -1.26 3.19 -18.38
CA PHE A 19 -2.52 3.85 -18.12
C PHE A 19 -2.74 4.10 -16.62
N LEU A 20 -2.51 3.10 -15.77
CA LEU A 20 -2.64 3.23 -14.31
C LEU A 20 -1.64 4.24 -13.74
N VAL A 21 -0.40 4.24 -14.24
CA VAL A 21 0.61 5.22 -13.84
C VAL A 21 0.17 6.64 -14.20
N GLN A 22 -0.35 6.85 -15.40
CA GLN A 22 -0.77 8.19 -15.84
C GLN A 22 -2.05 8.67 -15.13
N MET A 23 -3.00 7.77 -14.87
CA MET A 23 -4.36 8.16 -14.48
C MET A 23 -4.70 7.89 -13.00
N ALA A 24 -4.09 6.88 -12.38
CA ALA A 24 -4.39 6.49 -11.00
C ALA A 24 -3.31 6.93 -10.01
N ILE A 25 -2.02 6.82 -10.38
CA ILE A 25 -0.91 7.12 -9.46
C ILE A 25 -0.87 8.58 -8.99
N PRO A 26 -1.17 9.62 -9.80
CA PRO A 26 -1.20 10.99 -9.29
C PRO A 26 -2.16 11.16 -8.11
N TRP A 27 -3.33 10.51 -8.17
CA TRP A 27 -4.27 10.51 -7.07
C TRP A 27 -3.72 9.76 -5.85
N TYR A 28 -3.10 8.60 -6.05
CA TYR A 28 -2.50 7.81 -4.96
C TYR A 28 -1.39 8.59 -4.24
N ILE A 29 -0.53 9.29 -4.99
CA ILE A 29 0.53 10.15 -4.42
C ILE A 29 -0.09 11.27 -3.60
N ASN A 30 -1.10 11.98 -4.11
CA ASN A 30 -1.81 13.01 -3.34
C ASN A 30 -2.44 12.44 -2.07
N PHE A 31 -3.04 11.26 -2.15
CA PHE A 31 -3.59 10.56 -0.99
C PHE A 31 -2.49 10.26 0.03
N TYR A 32 -1.39 9.62 -0.37
CA TYR A 32 -0.25 9.33 0.51
C TYR A 32 0.31 10.61 1.17
N VAL A 33 0.56 11.66 0.39
CA VAL A 33 1.04 12.95 0.90
C VAL A 33 0.07 13.53 1.92
N SER A 34 -1.25 13.47 1.67
CA SER A 34 -2.25 14.01 2.59
C SER A 34 -2.21 13.35 3.98
N TRP A 35 -1.73 12.11 4.10
CA TRP A 35 -1.56 11.45 5.40
C TRP A 35 -0.41 12.02 6.24
N HIS A 36 0.57 12.68 5.63
CA HIS A 36 1.63 13.37 6.37
C HIS A 36 1.11 14.58 7.16
N GLU A 37 -0.04 15.13 6.75
CA GLU A 37 -0.74 16.20 7.49
C GLU A 37 -1.59 15.66 8.65
N CYS A 38 -1.73 14.34 8.78
CA CYS A 38 -2.53 13.74 9.84
C CYS A 38 -1.71 13.68 11.15
N PRO A 39 -2.10 14.43 12.20
CA PRO A 39 -1.38 14.38 13.46
C PRO A 39 -1.57 13.01 14.11
N ASN A 40 -0.47 12.46 14.62
CA ASN A 40 -0.45 11.14 15.28
C ASN A 40 -0.82 9.97 14.37
N ALA A 41 -0.62 10.04 13.05
CA ALA A 41 -0.78 8.86 12.21
C ALA A 41 0.24 7.76 12.56
N LEU A 42 -0.23 6.52 12.65
CA LEU A 42 0.64 5.34 12.76
C LEU A 42 0.94 4.78 11.37
N TRP A 43 2.19 4.95 10.92
CA TRP A 43 2.66 4.36 9.67
C TRP A 43 2.95 2.87 9.84
N ILE A 44 2.30 2.08 9.00
CA ILE A 44 2.43 0.63 8.90
C ILE A 44 2.42 0.26 7.43
N THR A 45 3.36 -0.58 7.03
CA THR A 45 3.46 -1.09 5.67
C THR A 45 2.74 -2.44 5.56
N TYR A 46 2.41 -2.82 4.32
CA TYR A 46 1.95 -4.18 4.06
C TYR A 46 2.99 -5.22 4.50
N GLN A 47 4.28 -4.91 4.34
CA GLN A 47 5.37 -5.81 4.71
C GLN A 47 5.37 -6.09 6.22
N ASP A 48 5.20 -5.05 7.05
CA ASP A 48 5.13 -5.21 8.52
C ASP A 48 4.06 -6.23 8.91
N VAL A 49 2.86 -6.10 8.33
CA VAL A 49 1.74 -7.01 8.57
C VAL A 49 2.02 -8.40 8.01
N ALA A 50 2.63 -8.51 6.84
CA ALA A 50 2.88 -9.78 6.17
C ALA A 50 4.00 -10.61 6.84
N THR A 51 5.03 -9.97 7.39
CA THR A 51 6.16 -10.66 8.03
C THR A 51 5.97 -10.87 9.53
N ASP A 52 5.40 -9.89 10.22
CA ASP A 52 5.24 -9.92 11.66
C ASP A 52 3.87 -9.38 12.07
N SER A 53 2.83 -10.15 11.72
CA SER A 53 1.44 -9.76 11.97
C SER A 53 1.18 -9.54 13.45
N LYS A 54 1.77 -10.36 14.35
CA LYS A 54 1.50 -10.25 15.79
C LYS A 54 2.04 -8.95 16.35
N ASP A 55 3.32 -8.64 16.14
CA ASP A 55 3.91 -7.43 16.71
C ASP A 55 3.38 -6.15 16.04
N THR A 56 3.06 -6.22 14.74
CA THR A 56 2.40 -5.11 14.04
C THR A 56 1.01 -4.82 14.61
N ILE A 57 0.20 -5.86 14.88
CA ILE A 57 -1.12 -5.69 15.52
C ILE A 57 -0.97 -5.15 16.95
N LYS A 58 0.03 -5.59 17.72
CA LYS A 58 0.32 -5.02 19.04
C LYS A 58 0.68 -3.54 18.96
N LYS A 59 1.47 -3.13 17.96
CA LYS A 59 1.81 -1.73 17.69
C LYS A 59 0.54 -0.90 17.42
N ILE A 60 -0.38 -1.42 16.59
CA ILE A 60 -1.68 -0.79 16.31
C ILE A 60 -2.50 -0.63 17.59
N LEU A 61 -2.70 -1.72 18.33
CA LEU A 61 -3.50 -1.73 19.55
C LEU A 61 -2.97 -0.76 20.59
N ARG A 62 -1.65 -0.74 20.80
CA ARG A 62 -1.01 0.23 21.70
C ARG A 62 -1.25 1.67 21.26
N HIS A 63 -1.14 1.95 19.97
CA HIS A 63 -1.31 3.30 19.43
C HIS A 63 -2.74 3.82 19.63
N VAL A 64 -3.76 2.94 19.50
CA VAL A 64 -5.16 3.30 19.77
C VAL A 64 -5.55 3.18 21.26
N GLY A 65 -4.58 2.98 22.16
CA GLY A 65 -4.81 2.92 23.61
C GLY A 65 -5.37 1.58 24.13
N ARG A 66 -5.37 0.52 23.33
CA ARG A 66 -5.88 -0.83 23.67
C ARG A 66 -4.77 -1.74 24.19
N GLN A 67 -4.22 -1.41 25.36
CA GLN A 67 -3.19 -2.22 26.02
C GLN A 67 -3.76 -3.37 26.87
N ASP A 68 -5.08 -3.45 26.98
CA ASP A 68 -5.85 -4.47 27.69
C ASP A 68 -5.90 -5.82 26.96
N ILE A 69 -5.65 -5.83 25.65
CA ILE A 69 -5.72 -7.03 24.82
C ILE A 69 -4.49 -7.91 25.05
N ARG A 70 -4.72 -9.19 25.40
CA ARG A 70 -3.63 -10.13 25.63
C ARG A 70 -3.06 -10.71 24.35
N ASP A 71 -1.80 -11.13 24.41
CA ASP A 71 -1.08 -11.74 23.29
C ASP A 71 -1.77 -12.99 22.72
N ASP A 72 -2.40 -13.82 23.56
CA ASP A 72 -3.07 -15.03 23.13
C ASP A 72 -4.42 -14.76 22.44
N GLU A 73 -5.08 -13.64 22.77
CA GLU A 73 -6.25 -13.17 22.03
C GLU A 73 -5.87 -12.72 20.62
N ILE A 74 -4.73 -12.04 20.47
CA ILE A 74 -4.18 -11.63 19.16
C ILE A 74 -3.84 -12.86 18.34
N GLU A 75 -3.13 -13.83 18.92
CA GLU A 75 -2.78 -15.08 18.23
C GLU A 75 -4.02 -15.88 17.81
N THR A 76 -5.04 -15.93 18.67
CA THR A 76 -6.30 -16.61 18.36
C THR A 76 -7.01 -15.93 17.19
N ALA A 77 -7.07 -14.60 17.16
CA ALA A 77 -7.64 -13.85 16.06
C ALA A 77 -6.90 -14.08 14.74
N LEU A 78 -5.55 -14.10 14.77
CA LEU A 78 -4.72 -14.37 13.60
C LEU A 78 -4.88 -15.80 13.07
N LYS A 79 -5.07 -16.80 13.94
CA LYS A 79 -5.32 -18.20 13.55
C LYS A 79 -6.72 -18.41 12.97
N ASN A 80 -7.71 -17.70 13.47
CA ASN A 80 -9.11 -17.81 13.04
C ASN A 80 -9.44 -16.97 11.78
N ARG A 81 -8.42 -16.42 11.10
CA ARG A 81 -8.59 -15.72 9.83
C ARG A 81 -9.23 -16.68 8.80
N ASN A 82 -10.34 -16.26 8.22
CA ASN A 82 -10.99 -17.02 7.15
C ASN A 82 -10.34 -16.69 5.80
N SER A 83 -9.32 -17.45 5.42
CA SER A 83 -8.60 -17.29 4.16
C SER A 83 -9.48 -17.45 2.90
N SER A 84 -10.66 -18.08 3.03
CA SER A 84 -11.59 -18.27 1.90
C SER A 84 -12.41 -17.02 1.54
N ALA A 85 -12.43 -16.01 2.41
CA ALA A 85 -13.11 -14.73 2.19
C ALA A 85 -12.18 -13.62 1.68
N ASP A 86 -10.86 -13.86 1.67
CA ASP A 86 -9.86 -12.89 1.23
C ASP A 86 -9.90 -12.78 -0.31
N ARG A 87 -10.29 -11.62 -0.84
CA ARG A 87 -10.14 -11.26 -2.27
C ARG A 87 -8.68 -10.98 -2.64
N MET A 88 -7.73 -11.65 -1.98
CA MET A 88 -6.31 -11.52 -2.23
C MET A 88 -6.01 -12.05 -3.64
N ASN A 89 -5.49 -11.18 -4.49
CA ASN A 89 -5.11 -11.57 -5.85
C ASN A 89 -3.79 -12.38 -5.82
N VAL A 90 -2.70 -11.80 -5.30
CA VAL A 90 -1.37 -12.44 -5.29
C VAL A 90 -0.60 -12.23 -3.98
N GLY A 91 -0.77 -11.07 -3.31
CA GLY A 91 -0.17 -10.82 -1.99
C GLY A 91 1.37 -10.82 -1.93
N SER A 92 2.05 -10.69 -3.07
CA SER A 92 3.52 -10.72 -3.15
C SER A 92 4.09 -9.29 -3.26
N PRO A 93 4.95 -8.86 -2.33
CA PRO A 93 5.58 -7.54 -2.37
C PRO A 93 6.58 -7.42 -3.53
N GLY A 94 6.95 -6.19 -3.87
CA GLY A 94 8.07 -5.90 -4.76
C GLY A 94 7.77 -5.95 -6.26
N ARG A 95 6.57 -6.34 -6.72
CA ARG A 95 6.23 -6.42 -8.16
C ARG A 95 6.44 -5.13 -8.95
N GLY A 96 6.53 -3.96 -8.29
CA GLY A 96 6.90 -2.70 -8.92
C GLY A 96 8.26 -2.73 -9.66
N HIS A 97 9.15 -3.70 -9.36
CA HIS A 97 10.37 -3.89 -10.14
C HIS A 97 10.11 -4.25 -11.61
N MET A 98 8.95 -4.83 -11.93
CA MET A 98 8.57 -5.21 -13.29
C MET A 98 8.12 -4.02 -14.15
N LEU A 99 7.80 -2.87 -13.56
CA LEU A 99 7.41 -1.68 -14.31
C LEU A 99 8.55 -1.22 -15.24
N SER A 100 8.15 -0.72 -16.41
CA SER A 100 9.08 -0.09 -17.36
C SER A 100 9.83 1.08 -16.74
N SER A 101 11.00 1.40 -17.30
CA SER A 101 11.85 2.49 -16.82
C SER A 101 11.15 3.86 -16.98
N GLU A 102 10.36 4.00 -18.03
CA GLU A 102 9.54 5.16 -18.36
C GLU A 102 8.46 5.37 -17.29
N ASN A 103 7.74 4.31 -16.92
CA ASN A 103 6.72 4.36 -15.87
C ASN A 103 7.34 4.69 -14.51
N LYS A 104 8.47 4.07 -14.15
CA LYS A 104 9.21 4.42 -12.92
C LYS A 104 9.65 5.88 -12.91
N THR A 105 10.11 6.40 -14.05
CA THR A 105 10.52 7.80 -14.19
C THR A 105 9.35 8.75 -13.98
N LEU A 106 8.19 8.44 -14.57
CA LEU A 106 6.97 9.24 -14.42
C LEU A 106 6.46 9.26 -12.96
N ILE A 107 6.49 8.11 -12.29
CA ILE A 107 6.16 8.04 -10.85
C ILE A 107 7.07 8.96 -10.03
N ARG A 108 8.39 8.90 -10.25
CA ARG A 108 9.35 9.79 -9.56
C ARG A 108 9.09 11.26 -9.89
N GLN A 109 8.70 11.58 -11.11
CA GLN A 109 8.34 12.94 -11.49
C GLN A 109 7.14 13.45 -10.68
N TYR A 110 6.10 12.63 -10.48
CA TYR A 110 4.98 13.01 -9.61
C TYR A 110 5.41 13.22 -8.16
N CYS A 111 6.26 12.34 -7.62
CA CYS A 111 6.80 12.50 -6.26
C CYS A 111 7.65 13.77 -6.10
N SER A 112 8.38 14.18 -7.15
CA SER A 112 9.26 15.36 -7.11
C SER A 112 8.53 16.69 -6.82
N ALA A 113 7.20 16.73 -7.00
CA ALA A 113 6.37 17.87 -6.61
C ALA A 113 6.27 18.07 -5.09
N TYR A 114 6.69 17.08 -4.28
CA TYR A 114 6.60 17.09 -2.82
C TYR A 114 7.99 16.85 -2.19
N PRO A 115 8.91 17.82 -2.26
CA PRO A 115 10.32 17.62 -1.91
C PRO A 115 10.59 17.32 -0.43
N SER A 116 9.63 17.58 0.46
CA SER A 116 9.74 17.30 1.90
C SER A 116 9.21 15.93 2.31
N ILE A 117 8.61 15.17 1.39
CA ILE A 117 7.95 13.91 1.69
C ILE A 117 8.88 12.75 1.36
N ASP A 118 9.05 11.85 2.32
CA ASP A 118 9.72 10.57 2.12
C ASP A 118 8.73 9.58 1.49
N PHE A 119 9.06 9.06 0.30
CA PHE A 119 8.26 8.06 -0.42
C PHE A 119 8.82 6.63 -0.31
N SER A 120 9.89 6.41 0.44
CA SER A 120 10.48 5.08 0.64
C SER A 120 9.50 4.10 1.29
N LEU A 121 8.57 4.58 2.14
CA LEU A 121 7.50 3.78 2.75
C LEU A 121 6.54 3.15 1.74
N ILE A 122 6.44 3.71 0.54
CA ILE A 122 5.65 3.14 -0.56
C ILE A 122 6.54 2.59 -1.69
N GLY A 123 7.85 2.44 -1.44
CA GLY A 123 8.80 1.80 -2.33
C GLY A 123 9.29 2.66 -3.50
N VAL A 124 9.29 3.99 -3.34
CA VAL A 124 9.88 4.90 -4.33
C VAL A 124 11.17 5.49 -3.75
N ASP A 125 12.30 5.06 -4.32
CA ASP A 125 13.64 5.60 -4.08
C ASP A 125 14.02 6.69 -5.11
#